data_AF-A0A378JPD0-F1
#
_entry.id   AF-A0A378JPD0-F1
#
_cell.length_a   1.000
_cell.length_b   1.000
_cell.length_c   1.000
_cell.angle_alpha   90.00
_cell.angle_beta   90.00
_cell.angle_gamma   90.00
#
_symmetry.space_group_name_H-M   'P 1'
#
loop_
_entity.id
_entity.type
_entity.pdbx_description
1 polymer ?
#
loop_
_entity_poly.entity_id
_entity_poly.type
_entity_poly.pdbx_seq_one_letter_code
_entity_poly.pdbx_strand_id
1 'polypeptide(L)'
;MKLLKIILIITVSFFYLPLFAESQQPSCPDLKQISLIGKDLKQDFEEKLCQKPMSPMRIKWLVKNSLPKILNKEFLGAEPPENWETLLNNLIDSCYQQGDLCKKEIQQEVNNCLKTAIPLVIVQLGPWFGDNCTAINQTFIKNWAVKKNVIDQLIKEESDALVNQSKLD
;
A
#
# COMPACT_ATOMS: atom_id res chain seq x y z
N MET A 1 -13.48 -9.20 65.13
CA MET A 1 -12.23 -9.54 64.41
C MET A 1 -12.41 -10.20 63.03
N LYS A 2 -13.51 -10.93 62.74
CA LYS A 2 -13.69 -11.58 61.42
C LYS A 2 -14.03 -10.60 60.27
N LEU A 3 -14.77 -9.53 60.56
CA LEU A 3 -15.14 -8.48 59.59
C LEU A 3 -13.93 -7.63 59.11
N LEU A 4 -12.97 -7.36 59.99
CA LEU A 4 -11.79 -6.54 59.64
C LEU A 4 -10.88 -7.25 58.62
N LYS A 5 -10.81 -8.59 58.65
CA LYS A 5 -10.03 -9.39 57.68
C LYS A 5 -10.67 -9.42 56.30
N ILE A 6 -12.00 -9.36 56.21
CA ILE A 6 -12.73 -9.35 54.93
C ILE A 6 -12.53 -8.01 54.23
N ILE A 7 -12.59 -6.89 54.97
CA ILE A 7 -12.36 -5.55 54.42
C ILE A 7 -10.94 -5.42 53.86
N LEU A 8 -9.94 -5.97 54.56
CA LEU A 8 -8.54 -5.88 54.13
C LEU A 8 -8.25 -6.69 52.86
N ILE A 9 -8.93 -7.81 52.66
CA ILE A 9 -8.84 -8.60 51.41
C ILE A 9 -9.48 -7.83 50.24
N ILE A 10 -10.64 -7.21 50.45
CA ILE A 10 -11.34 -6.45 49.40
C ILE A 10 -10.54 -5.20 48.97
N THR A 11 -9.90 -4.50 49.92
CA THR A 11 -9.08 -3.33 49.59
C THR A 11 -7.78 -3.70 48.88
N VAL A 12 -7.16 -4.84 49.21
CA VAL A 12 -5.93 -5.28 48.53
C VAL A 12 -6.25 -5.77 47.11
N SER A 13 -7.40 -6.41 46.87
CA SER A 13 -7.81 -6.84 45.52
C SER A 13 -8.13 -5.67 44.58
N PHE A 14 -8.55 -4.50 45.08
CA PHE A 14 -8.78 -3.31 44.25
C PHE A 14 -7.47 -2.61 43.81
N PHE A 15 -6.36 -2.83 44.53
CA PHE A 15 -5.03 -2.32 44.15
C PHE A 15 -4.25 -3.25 43.20
N TYR A 16 -4.79 -4.42 42.87
CA TYR A 16 -4.20 -5.37 41.90
C TYR A 16 -4.94 -5.45 40.57
N LEU A 17 -5.83 -4.49 40.24
CA LEU A 17 -6.31 -4.39 38.87
C LEU A 17 -5.22 -3.74 38.02
N PRO A 18 -4.58 -4.45 37.07
CA PRO A 18 -3.74 -3.79 36.11
C PRO A 18 -4.66 -2.90 35.26
N LEU A 19 -4.65 -1.59 35.51
CA LEU A 19 -5.23 -0.58 34.62
C LEU A 19 -4.36 -0.35 33.37
N PHE A 20 -3.50 -1.30 33.04
CA PHE A 20 -2.97 -1.47 31.70
C PHE A 20 -3.81 -2.54 31.03
N ALA A 21 -5.02 -2.17 30.61
CA ALA A 21 -5.46 -2.66 29.32
C ALA A 21 -4.44 -2.11 28.32
N GLU A 22 -3.34 -2.84 28.13
CA GLU A 22 -2.46 -2.66 26.99
C GLU A 22 -3.40 -2.71 25.80
N SER A 23 -3.69 -1.54 25.22
CA SER A 23 -4.53 -1.47 24.05
C SER A 23 -3.76 -2.25 23.00
N GLN A 24 -4.11 -3.53 22.84
CA GLN A 24 -3.77 -4.34 21.67
C GLN A 24 -4.56 -3.77 20.49
N GLN A 25 -4.41 -2.47 20.25
CA GLN A 25 -4.79 -1.85 19.02
C GLN A 25 -3.74 -2.40 18.05
N PRO A 26 -4.14 -3.22 17.06
CA PRO A 26 -3.19 -3.68 16.06
C PRO A 26 -2.46 -2.45 15.54
N SER A 27 -1.13 -2.51 15.53
CA SER A 27 -0.28 -1.41 15.09
C SER A 27 -0.86 -0.88 13.79
N CYS A 28 -1.14 0.42 13.75
CA CYS A 28 -1.68 1.03 12.55
C CYS A 28 -0.54 1.72 11.80
N PRO A 29 -0.17 1.25 10.60
CA PRO A 29 -0.72 0.09 9.90
C PRO A 29 -0.05 -1.25 10.29
N ASP A 30 -0.63 -2.39 9.90
CA ASP A 30 -0.02 -3.71 10.10
C ASP A 30 1.18 -3.87 9.17
N LEU A 31 2.37 -3.52 9.67
CA LEU A 31 3.61 -3.53 8.90
C LEU A 31 3.99 -4.93 8.39
N LYS A 32 3.61 -5.98 9.12
CA LYS A 32 3.88 -7.36 8.69
C LYS A 32 3.03 -7.69 7.46
N GLN A 33 1.74 -7.38 7.50
CA GLN A 33 0.85 -7.56 6.35
C GLN A 33 1.27 -6.68 5.18
N ILE A 34 1.60 -5.41 5.41
CA ILE A 34 2.11 -4.52 4.34
C ILE A 34 3.35 -5.11 3.66
N SER A 35 4.28 -5.68 4.43
CA SER A 35 5.47 -6.31 3.85
C SER A 35 5.11 -7.50 2.94
N LEU A 36 4.09 -8.29 3.30
CA LEU A 36 3.59 -9.38 2.46
C LEU A 36 2.92 -8.86 1.19
N ILE A 37 2.05 -7.85 1.32
CA ILE A 37 1.42 -7.17 0.18
C ILE A 37 2.48 -6.64 -0.80
N GLY A 38 3.52 -5.97 -0.28
CA GLY A 38 4.61 -5.45 -1.11
C GLY A 38 5.38 -6.54 -1.84
N LYS A 39 5.58 -7.72 -1.22
CA LYS A 39 6.21 -8.88 -1.89
C LYS A 39 5.31 -9.45 -2.98
N ASP A 40 4.02 -9.61 -2.71
CA ASP A 40 3.04 -10.09 -3.69
C ASP A 40 2.99 -9.16 -4.92
N LEU A 41 2.89 -7.86 -4.69
CA LEU A 41 2.89 -6.85 -5.76
C LEU A 41 4.17 -6.88 -6.59
N LYS A 42 5.32 -7.02 -5.92
CA LYS A 42 6.61 -7.14 -6.61
C LYS A 42 6.64 -8.39 -7.49
N GLN A 43 6.19 -9.53 -6.96
CA GLN A 43 6.14 -10.77 -7.72
C GLN A 43 5.19 -10.64 -8.93
N ASP A 44 3.98 -10.08 -8.75
CA ASP A 44 3.04 -9.88 -9.85
C ASP A 44 3.61 -8.94 -10.92
N PHE A 45 4.36 -7.91 -10.52
CA PHE A 45 5.06 -7.04 -11.47
C PHE A 45 6.10 -7.83 -12.30
N GLU A 46 6.97 -8.60 -11.64
CA GLU A 46 8.03 -9.37 -12.29
C GLU A 46 7.47 -10.51 -13.17
N GLU A 47 6.43 -11.21 -12.70
CA GLU A 47 5.91 -12.41 -13.37
C GLU A 47 4.83 -12.09 -14.41
N LYS A 48 3.99 -11.06 -14.20
CA LYS A 48 2.83 -10.82 -15.07
C LYS A 48 3.02 -9.61 -15.97
N LEU A 49 3.55 -8.51 -15.44
CA LEU A 49 3.71 -7.27 -16.22
C LEU A 49 4.99 -7.26 -17.06
N CYS A 50 6.04 -7.92 -16.57
CA CYS A 50 7.33 -8.01 -17.25
C CYS A 50 7.46 -9.12 -18.32
N GLN A 51 6.32 -9.65 -18.78
CA GLN A 51 6.25 -10.51 -19.98
C GLN A 51 6.57 -9.73 -21.28
N LYS A 52 6.46 -8.40 -21.23
CA LYS A 52 6.82 -7.48 -22.32
C LYS A 52 7.64 -6.33 -21.73
N PRO A 53 8.48 -5.66 -22.55
CA PRO A 53 9.20 -4.47 -22.11
C PRO A 53 8.24 -3.46 -21.49
N MET A 54 8.62 -2.96 -20.33
CA MET A 54 7.85 -1.97 -19.60
C MET A 54 8.53 -0.63 -19.84
N SER A 55 7.98 0.21 -20.72
CA SER A 55 8.53 1.53 -21.07
C SER A 55 7.92 2.65 -20.20
N PRO A 56 8.52 3.86 -20.15
CA PRO A 56 7.94 4.98 -19.40
C PRO A 56 6.53 5.32 -19.86
N MET A 57 6.26 5.24 -21.17
CA MET A 57 4.94 5.48 -21.73
C MET A 57 3.91 4.44 -21.24
N ARG A 58 4.31 3.17 -21.16
CA ARG A 58 3.45 2.08 -20.66
C ARG A 58 3.14 2.24 -19.17
N ILE A 59 4.15 2.63 -18.36
CA ILE A 59 3.94 2.96 -16.94
C ILE A 59 3.00 4.17 -16.77
N LYS A 60 3.18 5.24 -17.55
CA LYS A 60 2.25 6.38 -17.53
C LYS A 60 0.83 5.99 -17.91
N TRP A 61 0.67 5.08 -18.88
CA TRP A 61 -0.63 4.54 -19.24
C TRP A 61 -1.27 3.80 -18.06
N LEU A 62 -0.51 2.97 -17.35
CA LEU A 62 -0.98 2.26 -16.14
C LEU A 62 -1.41 3.25 -15.04
N VAL A 63 -0.62 4.30 -14.79
CA VAL A 63 -0.99 5.34 -13.81
C VAL A 63 -2.28 6.03 -14.20
N LYS A 64 -2.48 6.34 -15.48
CA LYS A 64 -3.67 7.05 -15.93
C LYS A 64 -4.93 6.17 -15.96
N ASN A 65 -4.81 4.90 -16.34
CA ASN A 65 -5.97 4.06 -16.66
C ASN A 65 -6.28 2.98 -15.62
N SER A 66 -5.27 2.51 -14.89
CA SER A 66 -5.42 1.41 -13.93
C SER A 66 -5.41 1.90 -12.48
N LEU A 67 -4.50 2.82 -12.12
CA LEU A 67 -4.38 3.27 -10.74
C LEU A 67 -5.64 3.94 -10.17
N PRO A 68 -6.42 4.77 -10.90
CA PRO A 68 -7.67 5.34 -10.37
C PRO A 68 -8.70 4.28 -9.94
N LYS A 69 -8.64 3.07 -10.51
CA LYS A 69 -9.52 1.95 -10.17
C LYS A 69 -9.16 1.30 -8.83
N ILE A 70 -7.97 1.55 -8.28
CA ILE A 70 -7.52 1.08 -6.96
C ILE A 70 -7.16 2.20 -5.98
N LEU A 71 -6.96 3.42 -6.45
CA LEU A 71 -6.78 4.62 -5.64
C LEU A 71 -8.10 5.39 -5.55
N ASN A 72 -9.08 4.75 -4.93
CA ASN A 72 -10.39 5.32 -4.67
C ASN A 72 -10.93 4.84 -3.31
N LYS A 73 -12.01 5.46 -2.87
CA LYS A 73 -12.64 5.18 -1.57
C LYS A 73 -13.10 3.74 -1.40
N GLU A 74 -13.64 3.10 -2.43
CA GLU A 74 -14.11 1.72 -2.32
C GLU A 74 -12.95 0.73 -2.12
N PHE A 75 -11.83 0.99 -2.80
CA PHE A 75 -10.66 0.14 -2.71
C PHE A 75 -9.89 0.35 -1.40
N LEU A 76 -9.66 1.61 -1.02
CA LEU A 76 -8.84 2.00 0.13
C LEU A 76 -9.62 2.10 1.44
N GLY A 77 -10.95 2.29 1.39
CA GLY A 77 -11.77 2.63 2.55
C GLY A 77 -11.73 4.11 2.94
N ALA A 78 -10.98 4.93 2.21
CA ALA A 78 -10.81 6.36 2.42
C ALA A 78 -10.65 7.07 1.08
N GLU A 79 -11.11 8.32 0.99
CA GLU A 79 -10.83 9.14 -0.20
C GLU A 79 -9.32 9.28 -0.38
N PRO A 80 -8.77 9.08 -1.59
CA PRO A 80 -7.34 9.17 -1.84
C PRO A 80 -6.85 10.61 -1.61
N PRO A 81 -5.55 10.82 -1.32
CA PRO A 81 -4.99 12.16 -1.17
C PRO A 81 -5.14 12.96 -2.46
N GLU A 82 -5.64 14.21 -2.41
CA GLU A 82 -5.99 14.99 -3.63
C GLU A 82 -4.87 15.06 -4.69
N ASN A 83 -3.60 15.07 -4.27
CA ASN A 83 -2.43 15.20 -5.14
C ASN A 83 -1.74 13.88 -5.50
N TRP A 84 -2.36 12.72 -5.22
CA TRP A 84 -1.72 11.42 -5.43
C TRP A 84 -1.24 11.22 -6.88
N GLU A 85 -2.06 11.63 -7.85
CA GLU A 85 -1.76 11.43 -9.27
C GLU A 85 -0.58 12.30 -9.71
N THR A 86 -0.58 13.57 -9.32
CA THR A 86 0.54 14.49 -9.57
C THR A 86 1.83 13.98 -8.94
N LEU A 87 1.78 13.47 -7.70
CA LEU A 87 2.94 12.92 -7.02
C LEU A 87 3.52 11.72 -7.79
N LEU A 88 2.68 10.76 -8.19
CA LEU A 88 3.14 9.59 -8.92
C LEU A 88 3.71 9.95 -10.30
N ASN A 89 3.03 10.84 -11.03
CA ASN A 89 3.53 11.32 -12.32
C ASN A 89 4.88 12.01 -12.16
N ASN A 90 5.06 12.86 -11.14
CA ASN A 90 6.34 13.51 -10.87
C ASN A 90 7.44 12.50 -10.50
N LEU A 91 7.11 11.44 -9.75
CA LEU A 91 8.06 10.38 -9.42
C LEU A 91 8.49 9.61 -10.67
N ILE A 92 7.57 9.27 -11.56
CA ILE A 92 7.88 8.63 -12.84
C ILE A 92 8.75 9.56 -13.68
N ASP A 93 8.35 10.82 -13.80
CA ASP A 93 9.04 11.87 -14.56
C ASP A 93 10.34 12.35 -13.94
N SER A 94 10.71 11.87 -12.76
CA SER A 94 12.02 12.13 -12.16
C SER A 94 12.88 10.87 -12.12
N CYS A 95 12.28 9.71 -11.84
CA CYS A 95 13.01 8.47 -11.56
C CYS A 95 13.01 7.47 -12.71
N TYR A 96 12.16 7.63 -13.73
CA TYR A 96 12.05 6.66 -14.81
C TYR A 96 11.89 7.31 -16.20
N GLN A 97 13.01 7.80 -16.72
CA GLN A 97 13.04 8.54 -18.00
C GLN A 97 13.08 7.66 -19.24
N GLN A 98 13.74 6.50 -19.17
CA GLN A 98 14.04 5.70 -20.35
C GLN A 98 14.34 4.25 -19.99
N GLY A 99 14.41 3.40 -21.02
CA GLY A 99 14.75 1.99 -20.89
C GLY A 99 13.55 1.11 -20.52
N ASP A 100 13.84 -0.15 -20.28
CA ASP A 100 12.86 -1.18 -19.93
C ASP A 100 12.91 -1.45 -18.42
N LEU A 101 11.84 -1.12 -17.70
CA LEU A 101 11.72 -1.31 -16.24
C LEU A 101 11.75 -2.79 -15.83
N CYS A 102 11.71 -3.73 -16.77
CA CYS A 102 11.89 -5.15 -16.52
C CYS A 102 13.36 -5.58 -16.51
N LYS A 103 14.29 -4.70 -16.90
CA LYS A 103 15.74 -4.94 -16.78
C LYS A 103 16.22 -4.57 -15.38
N LYS A 104 17.06 -5.43 -14.79
CA LYS A 104 17.57 -5.27 -13.43
C LYS A 104 18.33 -3.96 -13.24
N GLU A 105 19.09 -3.52 -14.24
CA GLU A 105 19.88 -2.29 -14.20
C GLU A 105 18.96 -1.08 -14.08
N ILE A 106 17.89 -1.04 -14.89
CA ILE A 106 16.89 0.03 -14.85
C ILE A 106 16.12 -0.02 -13.53
N GLN A 107 15.71 -1.19 -13.06
CA GLN A 107 15.06 -1.32 -11.73
C GLN A 107 15.93 -0.78 -10.60
N GLN A 108 17.23 -1.05 -10.63
CA GLN A 108 18.16 -0.56 -9.62
C GLN A 108 18.31 0.96 -9.68
N GLU A 109 18.40 1.55 -10.87
CA GLU A 109 18.42 3.00 -11.07
C GLU A 109 17.14 3.66 -10.52
N VAL A 110 15.97 3.16 -10.95
CA VAL A 110 14.67 3.66 -10.48
C VAL A 110 14.55 3.51 -8.97
N ASN A 111 14.89 2.36 -8.39
CA ASN A 111 14.82 2.13 -6.95
C ASN A 111 15.75 3.08 -6.17
N ASN A 112 16.95 3.33 -6.67
CA ASN A 112 17.87 4.28 -6.03
C ASN A 112 17.32 5.70 -6.07
N CYS A 113 16.72 6.13 -7.18
CA CYS A 113 16.04 7.42 -7.25
C CYS A 113 14.82 7.48 -6.31
N LEU A 114 13.96 6.46 -6.30
CA LEU A 114 12.79 6.45 -5.42
C LEU A 114 13.18 6.54 -3.94
N LYS A 115 14.28 5.89 -3.53
CA LYS A 115 14.79 5.99 -2.16
C LYS A 115 15.14 7.42 -1.75
N THR A 116 15.63 8.26 -2.65
CA THR A 116 15.92 9.67 -2.34
C THR A 116 14.63 10.50 -2.28
N ALA A 117 13.56 10.06 -2.93
CA ALA A 117 12.26 10.70 -2.89
C ALA A 117 11.40 10.30 -1.66
N ILE A 118 11.73 9.20 -0.97
CA ILE A 118 10.96 8.70 0.20
C ILE A 118 10.66 9.80 1.24
N PRO A 119 11.61 10.64 1.69
CA PRO A 119 11.32 11.67 2.67
C PRO A 119 10.22 12.64 2.22
N LEU A 120 10.22 13.04 0.95
CA LEU A 120 9.20 13.91 0.38
C LEU A 120 7.83 13.22 0.36
N VAL A 121 7.79 11.94 -0.05
CA VAL A 121 6.56 11.14 -0.06
C VAL A 121 5.98 11.00 1.35
N ILE A 122 6.84 10.77 2.36
CA ILE A 122 6.40 10.68 3.76
C ILE A 122 5.83 12.03 4.24
N VAL A 123 6.46 13.15 3.91
CA VAL A 123 5.95 14.47 4.30
C VAL A 123 4.59 14.77 3.66
N GLN A 124 4.42 14.42 2.39
CA GLN A 124 3.19 14.74 1.66
C GLN A 124 2.04 13.77 1.97
N LEU A 125 2.31 12.47 2.10
CA LEU A 125 1.27 11.45 2.27
C LEU A 125 1.14 10.95 3.71
N GLY A 126 2.15 11.14 4.56
CA GLY A 126 2.20 10.66 5.93
C GLY A 126 1.00 11.09 6.77
N PRO A 127 0.62 12.38 6.80
CA PRO A 127 -0.58 12.83 7.52
C PRO A 127 -1.85 12.11 7.05
N TRP A 128 -2.07 12.04 5.73
CA TRP A 128 -3.24 11.33 5.17
C TRP A 128 -3.24 9.84 5.56
N PHE A 129 -2.09 9.17 5.49
CA PHE A 129 -1.98 7.79 5.93
C PHE A 129 -2.27 7.64 7.42
N GLY A 130 -1.79 8.56 8.27
CA GLY A 130 -2.06 8.56 9.70
C GLY A 130 -3.55 8.70 9.99
N ASP A 131 -4.20 9.69 9.40
CA ASP A 131 -5.62 10.00 9.59
C ASP A 131 -6.53 8.86 9.10
N ASN A 132 -6.14 8.18 8.02
CA ASN A 132 -6.95 7.15 7.37
C ASN A 132 -6.50 5.71 7.69
N CYS A 133 -5.48 5.55 8.53
CA CYS A 133 -4.82 4.27 8.73
C CYS A 133 -5.80 3.15 9.12
N THR A 134 -6.74 3.43 10.02
CA THR A 134 -7.71 2.43 10.49
C THR A 134 -8.60 1.94 9.34
N ALA A 135 -9.11 2.86 8.52
CA ALA A 135 -9.95 2.53 7.38
C ALA A 135 -9.18 1.73 6.32
N ILE A 136 -7.94 2.13 6.03
CA ILE A 136 -7.03 1.41 5.12
C ILE A 136 -6.75 0.01 5.64
N ASN A 137 -6.44 -0.13 6.93
CA ASN A 137 -6.13 -1.42 7.53
C ASN A 137 -7.33 -2.38 7.48
N GLN A 138 -8.53 -1.86 7.75
CA GLN A 138 -9.76 -2.66 7.75
C GLN A 138 -10.25 -3.02 6.35
N THR A 139 -10.17 -2.08 5.40
CA THR A 139 -10.75 -2.24 4.06
C THR A 139 -9.77 -2.87 3.08
N PHE A 140 -8.52 -2.43 3.09
CA PHE A 140 -7.50 -2.86 2.13
C PHE A 140 -6.62 -3.97 2.71
N ILE A 141 -5.91 -3.70 3.80
CA ILE A 141 -4.84 -4.61 4.30
C ILE A 141 -5.42 -5.96 4.73
N LYS A 142 -6.45 -5.96 5.58
CA LYS A 142 -7.09 -7.21 6.06
C LYS A 142 -7.79 -8.00 4.95
N ASN A 143 -8.23 -7.33 3.89
CA ASN A 143 -8.92 -7.97 2.76
C ASN A 143 -8.02 -8.15 1.54
N TRP A 144 -6.68 -8.13 1.73
CA TRP A 144 -5.72 -8.17 0.64
C TRP A 144 -6.00 -9.31 -0.35
N ALA A 145 -6.30 -10.52 0.11
CA ALA A 145 -6.59 -11.66 -0.76
C ALA A 145 -7.73 -11.38 -1.76
N VAL A 146 -8.77 -10.66 -1.34
CA VAL A 146 -9.88 -10.25 -2.22
C VAL A 146 -9.46 -9.07 -3.10
N LYS A 147 -8.80 -8.07 -2.52
CA LYS A 147 -8.34 -6.86 -3.23
C LYS A 147 -7.30 -7.19 -4.33
N LYS A 148 -6.49 -8.22 -4.12
CA LYS A 148 -5.52 -8.73 -5.09
C LYS A 148 -6.19 -9.17 -6.40
N ASN A 149 -7.37 -9.79 -6.34
CA ASN A 149 -8.08 -10.21 -7.55
C ASN A 149 -8.44 -9.05 -8.47
N VAL A 150 -8.72 -7.87 -7.91
CA VAL A 150 -8.96 -6.64 -8.70
C VAL A 150 -7.68 -6.24 -9.41
N ILE A 151 -6.53 -6.28 -8.73
CA ILE A 151 -5.23 -5.97 -9.33
C ILE A 151 -4.91 -6.95 -10.46
N ASP A 152 -5.16 -8.25 -10.26
CA ASP A 152 -4.98 -9.27 -11.29
C ASP A 152 -5.85 -9.01 -12.54
N GLN A 153 -7.09 -8.56 -12.34
CA GLN A 153 -7.95 -8.15 -13.46
C GLN A 153 -7.38 -6.94 -14.22
N LEU A 154 -6.87 -5.93 -13.50
CA LEU A 154 -6.27 -4.75 -14.13
C LEU A 154 -5.01 -5.08 -14.93
N ILE A 155 -4.19 -6.00 -14.44
CA ILE A 155 -3.01 -6.50 -15.17
C ILE A 155 -3.44 -7.19 -16.46
N LYS A 156 -4.51 -7.99 -16.41
CA LYS A 156 -5.05 -8.64 -17.60
C LYS A 156 -5.60 -7.64 -18.62
N GLU A 157 -6.39 -6.65 -18.17
CA GLU A 157 -6.92 -5.58 -19.04
C GLU A 157 -5.80 -4.83 -19.76
N GLU A 158 -4.69 -4.54 -19.07
CA GLU A 158 -3.53 -3.89 -19.66
C GLU A 158 -2.88 -4.77 -20.74
N SER A 159 -2.66 -6.05 -20.46
CA SER A 159 -2.12 -7.00 -21.43
C SER A 159 -3.00 -7.09 -22.68
N ASP A 160 -4.32 -7.13 -22.51
CA ASP A 160 -5.29 -7.18 -23.61
C ASP A 160 -5.27 -5.88 -24.44
N ALA A 161 -5.15 -4.72 -23.79
CA ALA A 161 -5.03 -3.42 -24.46
C ALA A 161 -3.78 -3.34 -25.35
N LEU A 162 -2.64 -3.85 -24.88
CA LEU A 162 -1.40 -3.92 -25.67
C LEU A 162 -1.52 -4.83 -26.89
N VAL A 163 -2.20 -5.97 -26.76
CA VAL A 163 -2.43 -6.89 -27.89
C VAL A 163 -3.26 -6.20 -28.98
N ASN A 164 -4.30 -5.47 -28.57
CA ASN A 164 -5.16 -4.76 -29.52
C ASN A 164 -4.46 -3.59 -30.21
N GLN A 165 -3.56 -2.88 -29.52
CA GLN A 165 -2.72 -1.85 -30.15
C GLN A 165 -1.77 -2.46 -31.20
N SER A 166 -1.11 -3.58 -30.90
CA SER A 166 -0.19 -4.24 -31.86
C SER A 166 -0.86 -4.85 -33.10
N LYS A 167 -2.20 -4.88 -33.16
CA LYS A 167 -2.96 -5.31 -34.34
C LYS A 167 -3.39 -4.15 -35.25
N LEU A 168 -3.24 -2.92 -34.77
CA LEU A 168 -3.62 -1.69 -35.48
C LEU A 168 -2.41 -0.99 -36.13
N ASP A 169 -1.20 -1.36 -35.72
CA ASP A 169 0.09 -0.96 -36.30
C ASP A 169 0.60 -2.02 -37.30
#